data_AF-A0A318A475-F1
#
_entry.id   AF-A0A318A475-F1
#
_cell.length_a   1.000
_cell.length_b   1.000
_cell.length_c   1.000
_cell.angle_alpha   90.00
_cell.angle_beta   90.00
_cell.angle_gamma   90.00
#
_symmetry.space_group_name_H-M   'P 1'
#
loop_
_entity.id
_entity.type
_entity.pdbx_description
1 polymer ?
#
loop_
_entity_poly.entity_id
_entity_poly.type
_entity_poly.pdbx_seq_one_letter_code
_entity_poly.pdbx_strand_id
1 'polypeptide(L)'
;MEQTEQRNDHEFANQVDEALLSGRASLFLVDDGFFVLEPTFIEGEMVVCILFAYSFNKGSADIYLPLIERLTKQSGAKKLLLWTAVKKLHSVLVAHDFQKTESGHIDRWEKVI
;
A
#
# COMPACT_ATOMS: atom_id res chain seq x y z
N MET A 1 18.36 -9.46 -3.13
CA MET A 1 18.08 -8.39 -2.15
C MET A 1 18.59 -7.05 -2.66
N GLU A 2 19.83 -6.94 -3.11
CA GLU A 2 20.42 -5.69 -3.63
C GLU A 2 19.65 -5.02 -4.78
N GLN A 3 18.99 -5.78 -5.67
CA GLN A 3 18.26 -5.21 -6.81
C GLN A 3 16.96 -4.48 -6.45
N THR A 4 16.37 -4.73 -5.28
CA THR A 4 15.16 -4.01 -4.84
C THR A 4 15.54 -2.70 -4.16
N GLU A 5 16.65 -2.69 -3.43
CA GLU A 5 17.20 -1.50 -2.74
C GLU A 5 17.82 -0.49 -3.71
N GLN A 6 18.56 -0.95 -4.74
CA GLN A 6 19.15 -0.04 -5.74
C GLN A 6 18.15 0.52 -6.76
N ARG A 7 16.92 0.00 -6.82
CA ARG A 7 15.85 0.47 -7.73
C ARG A 7 14.78 1.31 -7.04
N ASN A 8 14.73 1.32 -5.72
CA ASN A 8 13.92 2.27 -4.96
C ASN A 8 14.71 3.58 -4.94
N ASP A 9 14.59 4.33 -6.05
CA ASP A 9 15.11 5.69 -6.19
C ASP A 9 14.94 6.45 -4.88
N HIS A 10 15.98 7.19 -4.48
CA HIS A 10 16.02 7.97 -3.25
C HIS A 10 14.73 8.75 -2.99
N GLU A 11 14.04 9.22 -4.03
CA GLU A 11 12.76 9.90 -3.92
C GLU A 11 11.64 9.05 -3.26
N PHE A 12 11.51 7.78 -3.61
CA PHE A 12 10.47 6.93 -3.03
C PHE A 12 10.73 6.65 -1.54
N ALA A 13 11.99 6.33 -1.20
CA ALA A 13 12.39 6.15 0.20
C ALA A 13 12.20 7.45 1.01
N ASN A 14 12.61 8.60 0.44
CA ASN A 14 12.43 9.91 1.05
C ASN A 14 10.95 10.23 1.28
N GLN A 15 10.04 9.87 0.35
CA GLN A 15 8.61 10.12 0.50
C GLN A 15 8.01 9.30 1.66
N VAL A 16 8.41 8.03 1.80
CA VAL A 16 7.95 7.18 2.91
C VAL A 16 8.49 7.71 4.23
N ASP A 17 9.79 8.03 4.28
CA ASP A 17 10.43 8.58 5.48
C ASP A 17 9.81 9.92 5.90
N GLU A 18 9.58 10.83 4.94
CA GLU A 18 8.93 12.11 5.21
C GLU A 18 7.50 11.91 5.72
N ALA A 19 6.72 11.01 5.12
CA ALA A 19 5.35 10.71 5.57
C ALA A 19 5.34 10.14 7.01
N LEU A 20 6.31 9.30 7.36
CA LEU A 20 6.47 8.77 8.71
C LEU A 20 6.93 9.86 9.71
N LEU A 21 7.95 10.64 9.37
CA LEU A 21 8.51 11.69 10.24
C LEU A 21 7.53 12.85 10.46
N SER A 22 6.68 13.15 9.47
CA SER A 22 5.62 14.16 9.58
C SER A 22 4.36 13.65 10.30
N GLY A 23 4.31 12.36 10.67
CA GLY A 23 3.15 11.75 11.33
C GLY A 23 1.92 11.60 10.43
N ARG A 24 2.08 11.76 9.11
CA ARG A 24 0.99 11.56 8.13
C ARG A 24 0.74 10.09 7.84
N ALA A 25 1.77 9.27 7.96
CA ALA A 25 1.69 7.82 7.80
C ALA A 25 2.01 7.08 9.11
N SER A 26 1.57 5.83 9.18
CA SER A 26 1.87 4.91 10.29
C SER A 26 2.54 3.64 9.78
N LEU A 27 3.63 3.24 10.43
CA LEU A 27 4.33 1.97 10.19
C LEU A 27 3.70 0.87 11.05
N PHE A 28 3.34 -0.25 10.42
CA PHE A 28 2.84 -1.44 11.08
C PHE A 28 3.86 -2.57 10.90
N LEU A 29 4.32 -3.13 12.02
CA LEU A 29 5.18 -4.31 12.04
C LEU A 29 4.31 -5.56 12.14
N VAL A 30 4.65 -6.57 11.34
CA VAL A 30 4.02 -7.90 11.36
C VAL A 30 5.09 -8.98 11.38
N ASP A 31 4.71 -10.22 11.70
CA ASP A 31 5.65 -11.30 12.01
C ASP A 31 6.67 -11.58 10.89
N ASP A 32 6.30 -11.34 9.64
CA ASP A 32 7.11 -11.61 8.45
C ASP A 32 7.29 -10.37 7.56
N GLY A 33 7.15 -9.16 8.10
CA GLY A 33 7.33 -7.95 7.31
C GLY A 33 6.79 -6.68 7.94
N PHE A 34 6.41 -5.74 7.09
CA PHE A 34 5.81 -4.48 7.51
C PHE A 34 5.05 -3.82 6.37
N PHE A 35 4.15 -2.91 6.73
CA PHE A 35 3.47 -2.04 5.77
C PHE A 35 3.27 -0.65 6.36
N VAL A 36 3.17 0.34 5.47
CA VAL A 36 2.99 1.76 5.80
C VAL A 36 1.67 2.22 5.22
N LEU A 37 0.79 2.73 6.09
CA LEU A 37 -0.51 3.26 5.70
C LEU A 37 -0.53 4.77 5.90
N GLU A 38 -1.01 5.49 4.89
CA GLU A 38 -1.27 6.91 4.97
C GLU A 38 -2.78 7.17 4.81
N PRO A 39 -3.50 7.58 5.88
CA PRO A 39 -4.82 8.16 5.72
C PRO A 39 -4.71 9.54 5.05
N THR A 40 -5.52 9.78 4.02
CA THR A 40 -5.57 11.06 3.31
C THR A 40 -6.98 11.36 2.82
N PHE A 41 -7.20 12.57 2.30
CA PHE A 41 -8.46 12.98 1.69
C PHE A 41 -8.27 13.19 0.20
N ILE A 42 -9.07 12.50 -0.61
CA ILE A 42 -9.13 12.69 -2.06
C ILE A 42 -10.57 13.07 -2.40
N GLU A 43 -10.75 14.23 -3.04
CA GLU A 43 -12.08 14.74 -3.43
C GLU A 43 -13.07 14.84 -2.26
N GLY A 44 -12.56 15.09 -1.04
CA GLY A 44 -13.37 15.18 0.18
C GLY A 44 -13.71 13.83 0.83
N GLU A 45 -13.31 12.71 0.24
CA GLU A 45 -13.45 11.38 0.82
C GLU A 45 -12.19 10.96 1.56
N MET A 46 -12.34 10.42 2.77
CA MET A 46 -11.23 9.80 3.48
C MET A 46 -10.86 8.48 2.80
N VAL A 47 -9.60 8.31 2.47
CA VAL A 47 -9.02 7.11 1.87
C VAL A 47 -7.77 6.71 2.63
N VAL A 48 -7.35 5.45 2.51
CA VAL A 48 -6.05 4.99 3.03
C VAL A 48 -5.20 4.54 1.85
N CYS A 49 -3.96 5.02 1.78
CA CYS A 49 -2.99 4.58 0.80
C CYS A 49 -2.00 3.60 1.45
N ILE A 50 -1.75 2.46 0.80
CA ILE A 50 -0.61 1.60 1.10
C ILE A 50 0.61 2.23 0.42
N LEU A 51 1.35 3.05 1.17
CA LEU A 51 2.55 3.71 0.66
C LEU A 51 3.66 2.71 0.39
N PHE A 52 3.81 1.73 1.28
CA PHE A 52 4.81 0.69 1.14
C PHE A 52 4.37 -0.59 1.84
N ALA A 53 4.74 -1.73 1.29
CA ALA A 53 4.51 -3.02 1.91
C ALA A 53 5.65 -3.96 1.53
N TYR A 54 6.12 -4.72 2.51
CA TYR A 54 7.19 -5.68 2.34
C TYR A 54 6.91 -6.92 3.19
N SER A 55 7.21 -8.09 2.62
CA SER A 55 7.20 -9.37 3.34
C SER A 55 8.33 -10.27 2.87
N PHE A 56 8.88 -11.07 3.79
CA PHE A 56 9.85 -12.13 3.52
C PHE A 56 9.19 -13.42 3.01
N ASN A 57 7.87 -13.59 3.18
CA ASN A 57 7.13 -14.80 2.84
C ASN A 57 6.25 -14.64 1.60
N LYS A 58 6.00 -15.76 0.92
CA LYS A 58 4.97 -15.85 -0.12
C LYS A 58 3.59 -15.99 0.54
N GLY A 59 2.57 -15.36 -0.06
CA GLY A 59 1.19 -15.45 0.42
C GLY A 59 0.82 -14.47 1.53
N SER A 60 1.75 -13.62 1.99
CA SER A 60 1.47 -12.64 3.05
C SER A 60 0.37 -11.64 2.68
N ALA A 61 0.12 -11.41 1.39
CA ALA A 61 -1.01 -10.60 0.94
C ALA A 61 -2.37 -11.20 1.38
N ASP A 62 -2.53 -12.52 1.33
CA ASP A 62 -3.77 -13.19 1.75
C ASP A 62 -4.04 -13.06 3.26
N ILE A 63 -2.98 -12.80 4.03
CA ILE A 63 -3.04 -12.62 5.48
C ILE A 63 -3.26 -11.15 5.83
N TYR A 64 -2.48 -10.25 5.24
CA TYR A 64 -2.43 -8.85 5.67
C TYR A 64 -3.33 -7.90 4.89
N LEU A 65 -3.72 -8.18 3.64
CA LEU A 65 -4.72 -7.34 2.97
C LEU A 65 -6.05 -7.30 3.73
N PRO A 66 -6.60 -8.43 4.25
CA PRO A 66 -7.79 -8.39 5.10
C PRO A 66 -7.59 -7.58 6.40
N LEU A 67 -6.39 -7.62 6.97
CA LEU A 67 -6.04 -6.79 8.14
C LEU A 67 -6.03 -5.31 7.78
N ILE A 68 -5.38 -4.93 6.69
CA ILE A 68 -5.29 -3.54 6.20
C ILE A 68 -6.68 -3.01 5.87
N GLU A 69 -7.54 -3.82 5.25
CA GLU A 69 -8.94 -3.47 4.98
C GLU A 69 -9.71 -3.20 6.27
N ARG A 70 -9.53 -4.03 7.30
CA ARG A 70 -10.16 -3.80 8.60
C ARG A 70 -9.68 -2.50 9.24
N LEU A 71 -8.37 -2.21 9.20
CA LEU A 71 -7.81 -0.95 9.70
C LEU A 71 -8.37 0.25 8.93
N THR A 72 -8.52 0.13 7.60
CA THR A 72 -9.11 1.14 6.72
C THR A 72 -10.58 1.39 7.07
N LYS A 73 -11.36 0.34 7.34
CA LYS A 73 -12.75 0.45 7.83
C LYS A 73 -12.81 1.20 9.15
N GLN A 74 -11.93 0.84 10.08
CA GLN A 74 -11.90 1.43 11.42
C GLN A 74 -11.50 2.90 11.41
N SER A 75 -10.70 3.35 10.43
CA SER A 75 -10.37 4.76 10.27
C SER A 75 -11.51 5.58 9.66
N GLY A 76 -12.60 4.95 9.20
CA GLY A 76 -13.70 5.63 8.51
C GLY A 76 -13.45 5.91 7.02
N ALA A 77 -12.35 5.38 6.47
CA ALA A 77 -12.01 5.54 5.06
C ALA A 77 -12.94 4.70 4.16
N LYS A 78 -13.19 5.22 2.95
CA LYS A 78 -14.09 4.61 1.96
C LYS A 78 -13.37 3.77 0.92
N LYS A 79 -12.07 4.01 0.76
CA LYS A 79 -11.24 3.34 -0.25
C LYS A 79 -9.86 3.02 0.32
N LEU A 80 -9.31 1.91 -0.17
CA LEU A 80 -7.93 1.52 -0.01
C LEU A 80 -7.22 1.66 -1.35
N LEU A 81 -6.10 2.38 -1.38
CA LEU A 81 -5.34 2.68 -2.57
C LEU A 81 -3.97 2.00 -2.54
N LEU A 82 -3.51 1.56 -3.70
CA LEU A 82 -2.16 1.02 -3.89
C LEU A 82 -1.62 1.43 -5.25
N TRP A 83 -0.40 1.95 -5.28
CA TRP A 83 0.32 2.27 -6.51
C TRP A 83 1.52 1.36 -6.65
N THR A 84 1.66 0.69 -7.80
CA THR A 84 2.77 -0.25 -7.97
C THR A 84 3.22 -0.41 -9.42
N ALA A 85 4.54 -0.49 -9.61
CA ALA A 85 5.16 -0.94 -10.87
C ALA A 85 5.29 -2.49 -10.92
N VAL A 86 5.04 -3.19 -9.81
CA VAL A 86 5.27 -4.63 -9.68
C VAL A 86 4.11 -5.41 -10.29
N LYS A 87 4.19 -5.67 -11.59
CA LYS A 87 3.13 -6.36 -12.36
C LYS A 87 2.75 -7.74 -11.82
N LYS A 88 3.65 -8.41 -11.09
CA LYS A 88 3.38 -9.71 -10.44
C LYS A 88 2.33 -9.62 -9.31
N LEU A 89 2.08 -8.44 -8.74
CA LEU A 89 1.06 -8.26 -7.71
C LEU A 89 -0.35 -8.21 -8.30
N HIS A 90 -0.52 -8.00 -9.60
CA HIS A 90 -1.82 -7.74 -10.20
C HIS A 90 -2.84 -8.85 -9.97
N SER A 91 -2.45 -10.11 -10.14
CA SER A 91 -3.36 -11.23 -9.92
C SER A 91 -3.80 -11.34 -8.47
N VAL A 92 -2.91 -11.00 -7.53
CA VAL A 92 -3.22 -10.95 -6.09
C VAL A 92 -4.20 -9.81 -5.81
N LEU A 93 -3.95 -8.62 -6.36
CA LEU A 93 -4.84 -7.47 -6.18
C LEU A 93 -6.25 -7.75 -6.72
N VAL A 94 -6.37 -8.33 -7.91
CA VAL A 94 -7.66 -8.75 -8.48
C VAL A 94 -8.34 -9.80 -7.59
N ALA A 95 -7.60 -10.77 -7.06
CA ALA A 95 -8.16 -11.79 -6.16
C ALA A 95 -8.66 -11.21 -4.82
N HIS A 96 -8.20 -10.01 -4.45
CA HIS A 96 -8.63 -9.24 -3.29
C HIS A 96 -9.56 -8.08 -3.67
N ASP A 97 -10.26 -8.16 -4.80
CA ASP A 97 -11.26 -7.19 -5.27
C ASP A 97 -10.74 -5.76 -5.53
N PHE A 98 -9.43 -5.58 -5.69
CA PHE A 98 -8.91 -4.32 -6.19
C PHE A 98 -9.21 -4.16 -7.68
N GLN A 99 -9.62 -2.96 -8.04
CA GLN A 99 -9.82 -2.52 -9.41
C GLN A 99 -8.66 -1.62 -9.82
N LYS A 100 -8.13 -1.86 -11.01
CA LYS A 100 -7.14 -0.95 -11.60
C LYS A 100 -7.86 0.25 -12.19
N THR A 101 -7.51 1.44 -11.72
CA THR A 101 -8.11 2.70 -12.18
C THR A 101 -7.26 3.41 -13.22
N GLU A 102 -5.94 3.21 -13.18
CA GLU A 102 -5.01 3.84 -14.12
C GLU A 102 -3.88 2.87 -14.48
N SER A 103 -3.48 2.85 -15.75
CA SER A 103 -2.37 2.03 -16.25
C SER A 103 -1.22 2.91 -16.73
N GLY A 104 0.00 2.57 -16.33
CA GLY A 104 1.20 3.31 -16.70
C GLY A 104 2.49 2.60 -16.29
N HIS A 105 3.57 3.38 -16.12
CA HIS A 105 4.80 2.88 -15.51
C HIS A 105 4.53 2.36 -14.10
N ILE A 106 3.72 3.12 -13.35
CA ILE A 106 3.13 2.75 -12.07
C ILE A 106 1.63 2.63 -12.31
N ASP A 107 1.05 1.46 -12.02
CA ASP A 107 -0.39 1.27 -12.11
C ASP A 107 -1.05 1.71 -10.80
N ARG A 108 -2.25 2.30 -10.88
CA ARG A 108 -3.05 2.68 -9.72
C ARG A 108 -4.19 1.69 -9.53
N TRP A 109 -4.31 1.24 -8.28
CA TRP A 109 -5.32 0.27 -7.85
C TRP A 109 -6.11 0.84 -6.69
N GLU A 110 -7.40 0.56 -6.67
CA GLU A 110 -8.29 0.91 -5.58
C GLU A 110 -9.18 -0.27 -5.18
N LYS A 111 -9.59 -0.31 -3.92
CA LYS A 111 -10.65 -1.17 -3.42
C LYS A 111 -11.64 -0.32 -2.62
N VAL A 112 -12.93 -0.46 -2.93
CA VAL A 112 -14.01 0.14 -2.14
C VAL A 112 -14.24 -0.69 -0.88
N ILE A 113 -14.46 0.00 0.24
CA ILE A 113 -14.42 -0.56 1.60
C ILE A 113 -15.81 -0.66 2.24
#